data_AF-A0A6B2RSJ6-F1
#
_entry.id   AF-A0A6B2RSJ6-F1
#
_cell.length_a   1.000
_cell.length_b   1.000
_cell.length_c   1.000
_cell.angle_alpha   90.00
_cell.angle_beta   90.00
_cell.angle_gamma   90.00
#
_symmetry.space_group_name_H-M   'P 1'
#
loop_
_entity.id
_entity.type
_entity.pdbx_description
1 polymer ?
#
loop_
_entity_poly.entity_id
_entity_poly.type
_entity_poly.pdbx_seq_one_letter_code
_entity_poly.pdbx_strand_id
1 'polypeptide(L)'
;MSDAEIVDLPKIVARRVGDGWALEIDGIEATYVRRLDGAIEQGCALLEAASAPAEHGAQLQIDLGDELNQRVKEATQATVDAHKAQIIAAAELRQTATALSERGITGRDIAQILGVSPQRVSQLLKK
;
A
#
# COMPACT_ATOMS: atom_id res chain seq x y z
N MET A 1 2.24 -16.35 -25.28
CA MET A 1 2.60 -15.89 -23.92
C MET A 1 3.24 -14.53 -24.13
N SER A 2 2.49 -13.46 -23.87
CA SER A 2 2.91 -12.08 -24.13
C SER A 2 3.86 -11.65 -23.03
N ASP A 3 5.05 -11.17 -23.41
CA ASP A 3 5.88 -10.34 -22.53
C ASP A 3 5.02 -9.17 -22.05
N ALA A 4 4.98 -8.98 -20.73
CA ALA A 4 4.49 -7.74 -20.16
C ALA A 4 5.51 -6.67 -20.52
N GLU A 5 5.22 -5.90 -21.57
CA GLU A 5 5.94 -4.69 -21.90
C GLU A 5 6.00 -3.84 -20.62
N ILE A 6 7.18 -3.70 -20.03
CA ILE A 6 7.39 -2.81 -18.91
C ILE A 6 7.21 -1.41 -19.49
N VAL A 7 5.99 -0.88 -19.40
CA VAL A 7 5.70 0.49 -19.77
C VAL A 7 6.44 1.36 -18.76
N ASP A 8 7.57 1.92 -19.19
CA ASP A 8 8.30 2.92 -18.41
C ASP A 8 7.45 4.19 -18.40
N LEU A 9 6.70 4.36 -17.32
CA LEU A 9 5.83 5.52 -17.15
C LEU A 9 6.70 6.74 -16.88
N PRO A 10 6.42 7.88 -17.53
CA PRO A 10 7.04 9.15 -17.21
C PRO A 10 7.04 9.43 -15.71
N LYS A 11 8.18 9.89 -15.20
CA LYS A 11 8.37 10.13 -13.78
C LYS A 11 8.25 11.61 -13.46
N ILE A 12 7.36 11.92 -12.51
CA ILE A 12 7.19 13.25 -11.94
C ILE A 12 7.80 13.22 -10.53
N VAL A 13 8.79 14.06 -10.27
CA VAL A 13 9.39 14.20 -8.93
C VAL A 13 8.80 15.43 -8.25
N ALA A 14 8.08 15.22 -7.16
CA ALA A 14 7.55 16.30 -6.33
C ALA A 14 8.49 16.64 -5.18
N ARG A 15 8.99 17.88 -5.14
CA ARG A 15 9.79 18.41 -4.03
C ARG A 15 9.08 19.52 -3.30
N ARG A 16 9.23 19.57 -1.98
CA ARG A 16 8.64 20.63 -1.15
C ARG A 16 9.33 21.96 -1.43
N VAL A 17 8.57 22.97 -1.84
CA VAL A 17 9.06 24.35 -2.05
C VAL A 17 8.08 25.32 -1.42
N GLY A 18 8.55 26.07 -0.42
CA GLY A 18 7.70 26.98 0.36
C GLY A 18 6.50 26.26 0.96
N ASP A 19 5.29 26.73 0.63
CA ASP A 19 4.06 26.16 1.16
C ASP A 19 3.45 25.04 0.30
N GLY A 20 4.02 24.70 -0.85
CA GLY A 20 3.55 23.65 -1.76
C GLY A 20 4.67 22.82 -2.38
N TRP A 21 4.51 22.42 -3.63
CA TRP A 21 5.35 21.41 -4.28
C TRP A 21 5.75 21.84 -5.69
N ALA A 22 7.04 21.74 -5.99
CA ALA A 22 7.54 21.78 -7.35
C ALA A 22 7.42 20.37 -7.96
N LEU A 23 6.87 20.26 -9.16
CA LEU A 23 6.78 19.04 -9.94
C LEU A 23 7.84 19.12 -11.04
N GLU A 24 8.84 18.26 -10.95
CA GLU A 24 9.95 18.19 -11.89
C GLU A 24 9.79 16.97 -12.79
N ILE A 25 10.00 17.17 -14.09
CA ILE A 25 10.01 16.13 -15.11
C ILE A 25 11.28 16.34 -15.93
N ASP A 26 12.00 15.27 -16.25
CA ASP A 26 13.27 15.37 -16.98
C ASP A 26 13.05 16.04 -18.35
N GLY A 27 13.92 17.01 -18.66
CA GLY A 27 13.82 17.80 -19.89
C GLY A 27 12.64 18.79 -19.97
N ILE A 28 11.84 18.95 -18.92
CA ILE A 28 10.69 19.88 -18.91
C ILE A 28 10.79 20.85 -17.72
N GLU A 29 10.44 22.11 -17.97
CA GLU A 29 10.41 23.13 -16.92
C GLU A 29 9.42 22.75 -15.80
N ALA A 30 9.87 22.87 -14.55
CA ALA A 30 9.09 22.48 -13.40
C ALA A 30 7.83 23.34 -13.24
N THR A 31 6.75 22.73 -12.75
CA THR A 31 5.51 23.44 -12.40
C THR A 31 5.24 23.39 -10.90
N TYR A 32 4.30 24.21 -10.41
CA TYR A 32 4.00 24.32 -8.98
C TYR A 32 2.55 23.92 -8.68
N VAL A 33 2.38 23.12 -7.63
CA VAL A 33 1.06 22.79 -7.06
C VAL A 33 1.03 23.04 -5.56
N ARG A 34 -0.10 23.56 -5.07
CA ARG A 34 -0.25 23.87 -3.64
C ARG A 34 -0.37 22.62 -2.76
N ARG A 35 -0.93 21.56 -3.32
CA ARG A 35 -1.20 20.25 -2.69
C ARG A 35 -0.87 19.17 -3.71
N LEU A 36 -0.54 17.96 -3.26
CA LEU A 36 -0.28 16.82 -4.15
C LEU A 36 -1.55 16.27 -4.80
N ASP A 37 -2.72 16.67 -4.29
CA ASP A 37 -4.02 16.40 -4.89
C ASP A 37 -4.04 16.98 -6.32
N GLY A 38 -4.11 16.12 -7.34
CA GLY A 38 -4.04 16.54 -8.76
C GLY A 38 -2.62 16.68 -9.34
N ALA A 39 -1.56 16.35 -8.60
CA ALA A 39 -0.18 16.46 -9.10
C ALA A 39 0.10 15.57 -10.33
N ILE A 40 -0.49 14.38 -10.39
CA ILE A 40 -0.39 13.49 -11.56
C ILE A 40 -1.09 14.11 -12.77
N GLU A 41 -2.32 14.62 -12.60
CA GLU A 41 -3.08 15.27 -13.68
C GLU A 41 -2.32 16.48 -14.24
N GLN A 42 -1.77 17.32 -13.34
CA GLN A 42 -0.95 18.47 -13.72
C GLN A 42 0.34 18.06 -14.45
N GLY A 43 0.99 16.97 -14.01
CA GLY A 43 2.19 16.45 -14.66
C GLY A 43 1.91 15.83 -16.03
N CYS A 44 0.80 15.11 -16.19
CA CYS A 44 0.35 14.61 -17.49
C CYS A 44 0.07 15.75 -18.47
N ALA A 45 -0.63 16.81 -18.03
CA ALA A 45 -0.87 17.98 -18.86
C ALA A 45 0.44 18.67 -19.30
N LEU A 46 1.46 18.66 -18.43
CA LEU A 46 2.78 19.20 -18.74
C LEU A 46 3.53 18.34 -19.78
N LEU A 47 3.46 17.00 -19.65
CA LEU A 47 4.00 16.07 -20.63
C LEU A 47 3.34 16.24 -22.00
N GLU A 48 2.01 16.33 -22.05
CA GLU A 48 1.25 16.57 -23.28
C GLU A 48 1.65 17.90 -23.94
N ALA A 49 1.75 18.98 -23.15
CA ALA A 49 2.18 20.29 -23.65
C ALA A 49 3.61 20.26 -24.22
N ALA A 50 4.49 19.41 -23.66
CA ALA A 50 5.85 19.20 -24.14
C ALA A 50 5.94 18.18 -25.29
N SER A 51 4.82 17.64 -25.78
CA SER A 51 4.79 16.53 -26.76
C SER A 51 5.58 15.29 -26.31
N ALA A 52 5.66 15.07 -24.99
CA ALA A 52 6.25 13.91 -24.37
C ALA A 52 5.20 12.80 -24.20
N PRO A 53 5.58 11.52 -24.28
CA PRO A 53 4.64 10.41 -24.14
C PRO A 53 4.02 10.41 -22.74
N ALA A 54 2.68 10.48 -22.67
CA ALA A 54 1.90 10.34 -21.42
C ALA A 54 0.72 9.37 -21.58
N GLU A 55 0.68 8.61 -22.68
CA GLU A 55 -0.46 7.80 -23.12
C GLU A 55 -0.91 6.75 -22.08
N HIS A 56 0.03 6.32 -21.23
CA HIS A 56 -0.21 5.32 -20.19
C HIS A 56 -0.25 5.92 -18.76
N GLY A 57 -0.25 7.25 -18.65
CA GLY A 57 -0.17 8.00 -17.39
C GLY A 57 1.27 8.31 -16.96
N ALA A 58 1.45 8.66 -15.68
CA ALA A 58 2.73 9.02 -15.10
C ALA A 58 2.86 8.51 -13.66
N GLN A 59 4.09 8.34 -13.19
CA GLN A 59 4.40 7.98 -11.81
C GLN A 59 4.82 9.22 -11.01
N LEU A 60 4.15 9.45 -9.89
CA LEU A 60 4.54 10.49 -8.94
C LEU A 60 5.49 9.92 -7.89
N GLN A 61 6.74 10.40 -7.87
CA GLN A 61 7.66 10.21 -6.76
C GLN A 61 7.68 11.46 -5.89
N ILE A 62 7.43 11.30 -4.59
CA ILE A 62 7.61 12.39 -3.62
C ILE A 62 9.04 12.30 -3.09
N ASP A 63 9.79 13.39 -3.19
CA ASP A 63 11.12 13.52 -2.63
C ASP A 63 11.07 14.40 -1.38
N LEU A 64 11.17 13.74 -0.22
CA LEU A 64 11.20 14.37 1.11
C LEU A 64 12.63 14.52 1.66
N GLY A 65 13.66 14.16 0.87
CA GLY A 65 15.03 13.95 1.34
C GLY A 65 15.25 12.61 2.03
N ASP A 66 16.51 12.19 2.13
CA ASP A 66 16.91 10.82 2.49
C ASP A 66 16.30 10.31 3.81
N GLU A 67 16.39 11.09 4.89
CA GLU A 67 15.91 10.66 6.20
C GLU A 67 14.39 10.43 6.22
N LEU A 68 13.62 11.39 5.70
CA LEU A 68 12.16 11.29 5.69
C LEU A 68 11.67 10.24 4.69
N ASN A 69 12.29 10.13 3.52
CA ASN A 69 12.00 9.06 2.57
C ASN A 69 12.22 7.68 3.21
N GLN A 70 13.31 7.51 3.97
CA GLN A 70 13.59 6.26 4.69
C GLN A 70 12.53 5.98 5.77
N ARG A 71 12.15 6.97 6.57
CA ARG A 71 11.09 6.82 7.59
C ARG A 71 9.73 6.46 6.96
N VAL A 72 9.36 7.08 5.83
CA VAL A 72 8.12 6.74 5.11
C VAL A 72 8.17 5.30 4.60
N LYS A 73 9.30 4.86 4.04
CA LYS A 73 9.51 3.49 3.60
C LYS A 73 9.36 2.50 4.76
N GLU A 74 10.01 2.76 5.89
CA GLU A 74 9.91 1.93 7.10
C GLU A 74 8.48 1.84 7.63
N ALA A 75 7.77 2.97 7.73
CA ALA A 75 6.39 3.00 8.21
C ALA A 75 5.44 2.23 7.28
N THR A 76 5.61 2.39 5.96
CA THR A 76 4.83 1.67 4.96
C THR A 76 5.09 0.18 5.03
N GLN A 77 6.36 -0.21 5.14
CA GLN A 77 6.76 -1.62 5.25
C GLN A 77 6.23 -2.26 6.53
N ALA A 78 6.34 -1.59 7.68
CA ALA A 78 5.79 -2.07 8.95
C ALA A 78 4.28 -2.29 8.88
N THR A 79 3.54 -1.44 8.16
CA THR A 79 2.10 -1.61 7.92
C THR A 79 1.81 -2.86 7.08
N VAL A 80 2.58 -3.07 6.01
CA VAL A 80 2.45 -4.27 5.16
C VAL A 80 2.76 -5.54 5.97
N ASP A 81 3.82 -5.52 6.77
CA ASP A 81 4.23 -6.68 7.57
C ASP A 81 3.22 -6.98 8.68
N ALA A 82 2.67 -5.96 9.33
CA ALA A 82 1.59 -6.13 10.29
C ALA A 82 0.34 -6.75 9.64
N HIS A 83 -0.04 -6.30 8.45
CA HIS A 83 -1.16 -6.88 7.71
C HIS A 83 -0.92 -8.35 7.35
N LYS A 84 0.29 -8.70 6.87
CA LYS A 84 0.67 -10.09 6.59
C LYS A 84 0.61 -10.96 7.85
N ALA A 85 1.16 -10.47 8.96
CA ALA A 85 1.14 -11.18 10.24
C ALA A 85 -0.30 -11.41 10.73
N GLN A 86 -1.19 -10.43 10.56
CA GLN A 86 -2.62 -10.57 10.89
C GLN A 86 -3.31 -11.65 10.06
N ILE A 87 -3.03 -11.73 8.74
CA ILE A 87 -3.57 -12.78 7.87
C ILE A 87 -3.11 -14.16 8.33
N ILE A 88 -1.81 -14.32 8.59
CA ILE A 88 -1.23 -15.59 9.06
C ILE A 88 -1.85 -15.99 10.40
N ALA A 89 -1.89 -15.07 11.37
CA ALA A 89 -2.47 -15.32 12.68
C ALA A 89 -3.95 -15.73 12.58
N ALA A 90 -4.74 -15.10 11.69
CA ALA A 90 -6.13 -15.46 11.47
C ALA A 90 -6.29 -16.87 10.86
N ALA A 91 -5.40 -17.26 9.94
CA ALA A 91 -5.39 -18.59 9.35
C ALA A 91 -5.03 -19.66 10.39
N GLU A 92 -3.96 -19.46 11.16
CA GLU A 92 -3.52 -20.36 12.23
C GLU A 92 -4.59 -20.52 13.32
N LEU A 93 -5.22 -19.42 13.73
CA LEU A 93 -6.29 -19.44 14.73
C LEU A 93 -7.50 -20.27 14.24
N ARG A 94 -7.86 -20.14 12.96
CA ARG A 94 -8.94 -20.95 12.36
C ARG A 94 -8.56 -22.43 12.30
N GLN A 95 -7.37 -22.75 11.77
CA GLN A 95 -6.90 -24.13 11.66
C GLN A 95 -6.85 -24.81 13.03
N THR A 96 -6.33 -24.11 14.04
CA THR A 96 -6.26 -24.61 15.41
C THR A 96 -7.65 -24.80 16.02
N ALA A 97 -8.57 -23.84 15.87
CA ALA A 97 -9.94 -23.98 16.35
C ALA A 97 -10.63 -25.20 15.72
N THR A 98 -10.47 -25.42 14.41
CA THR A 98 -11.00 -26.59 13.71
C THR A 98 -10.42 -27.88 14.26
N ALA A 99 -9.09 -27.98 14.39
CA ALA A 99 -8.42 -29.17 14.91
C ALA A 99 -8.82 -29.52 16.36
N LEU A 100 -9.04 -28.50 17.20
CA LEU A 100 -9.56 -28.70 18.56
C LEU A 100 -11.01 -29.19 18.55
N SER A 101 -11.86 -28.63 17.68
CA SER A 101 -13.25 -29.04 17.53
C SER A 101 -13.37 -30.47 17.01
N GLU A 102 -12.51 -30.89 16.07
CA GLU A 102 -12.46 -32.26 15.54
C GLU A 102 -12.08 -33.30 16.62
N ARG A 103 -11.38 -32.87 17.68
CA ARG A 103 -11.07 -33.67 18.86
C ARG A 103 -12.18 -33.66 19.92
N GLY A 104 -13.33 -33.06 19.62
CA GLY A 104 -14.50 -33.02 20.51
C GLY A 104 -14.40 -31.96 21.63
N ILE A 105 -13.43 -31.04 21.57
CA ILE A 105 -13.31 -29.97 22.56
C ILE A 105 -14.46 -28.97 22.34
N THR A 106 -15.11 -28.56 23.43
CA THR A 106 -16.27 -27.66 23.33
C THR A 106 -15.85 -26.26 22.90
N GLY A 107 -16.73 -25.53 22.20
CA GLY A 107 -16.44 -24.16 21.77
C GLY A 107 -16.10 -23.19 22.92
N ARG A 108 -16.61 -23.45 24.14
CA ARG A 108 -16.26 -22.66 25.34
C ARG A 108 -14.84 -22.93 25.80
N ASP A 109 -14.41 -24.19 25.81
CA ASP A 109 -13.05 -24.55 26.19
C ASP A 109 -12.05 -24.11 25.13
N ILE A 110 -12.39 -24.22 23.85
CA ILE A 110 -11.59 -23.67 22.74
C ILE A 110 -11.37 -22.16 22.93
N ALA A 111 -12.40 -21.43 23.33
CA ALA A 111 -12.31 -19.99 23.57
C ALA A 111 -11.29 -19.68 24.68
N GLN A 112 -11.34 -20.44 25.78
CA GLN A 112 -10.39 -20.33 26.89
C GLN A 112 -8.95 -20.69 26.46
N ILE A 113 -8.78 -21.76 25.69
CA ILE A 113 -7.47 -22.23 25.20
C ILE A 113 -6.83 -21.22 24.25
N LEU A 114 -7.61 -20.69 23.31
CA LEU A 114 -7.13 -19.76 22.28
C LEU A 114 -7.11 -18.30 22.76
N GLY A 115 -7.58 -18.01 23.97
CA GLY A 115 -7.62 -16.66 24.52
C GLY A 115 -8.55 -15.71 23.75
N VAL A 116 -9.64 -16.23 23.18
CA VAL A 116 -10.63 -15.45 22.42
C VAL A 116 -12.03 -15.63 22.98
N SER A 117 -12.99 -14.82 22.54
CA SER A 117 -14.38 -14.97 22.99
C SER A 117 -15.04 -16.22 22.37
N PRO A 118 -16.03 -16.85 23.05
CA PRO A 118 -16.80 -17.95 22.47
C PRO A 118 -17.48 -17.58 21.14
N GLN A 119 -17.94 -16.32 21.01
CA GLN A 119 -18.49 -15.81 19.75
C GLN A 119 -17.45 -15.83 18.62
N ARG A 120 -16.19 -15.48 18.92
CA ARG A 120 -15.10 -15.55 17.93
C ARG A 120 -14.84 -16.99 17.50
N VAL A 121 -14.87 -17.95 18.42
CA VAL A 121 -14.78 -19.38 18.08
C VAL A 121 -15.91 -19.79 17.15
N SER A 122 -17.16 -19.41 17.45
CA SER A 122 -18.29 -19.68 16.57
C SER A 122 -18.13 -19.08 15.18
N GLN A 123 -17.48 -17.92 15.03
CA GLN A 123 -17.17 -17.33 13.72
C GLN A 123 -16.07 -18.09 12.98
N LEU A 124 -15.04 -18.55 13.70
CA LEU A 124 -13.93 -19.30 13.10
C LEU A 124 -14.37 -20.65 12.56
N LEU A 125 -15.31 -21.32 13.23
CA LEU A 125 -15.83 -22.64 12.87
C LEU A 125 -16.96 -22.60 11.84
N LYS A 126 -17.48 -21.42 11.49
CA LYS A 126 -18.46 -21.27 10.41
C LYS A 126 -17.77 -21.47 9.06
N LYS A 127 -18.38 -22.31 8.22
CA LYS A 127 -17.98 -22.51 6.82
C LYS A 127 -18.37 -21.32 5.96
#